data_AF-A0A952NU74-F1
#
_entry.id   AF-A0A952NU74-F1
#
_cell.length_a   1.000
_cell.length_b   1.000
_cell.length_c   1.000
_cell.angle_alpha   90.00
_cell.angle_beta   90.00
_cell.angle_gamma   90.00
#
_symmetry.space_group_name_H-M   'P 1'
#
loop_
_entity.id
_entity.type
_entity.pdbx_description
1 polymer ?
#
loop_
_entity_poly.entity_id
_entity_poly.type
_entity_poly.pdbx_seq_one_letter_code
_entity_poly.pdbx_strand_id
1 'polypeptide(L)'
;MTVKVQDLLQNCEDAVRAGQMSTASLILSSIPAKDIPRKLIGRAANLCRRTGKVTLGLRLLTRIIHPEKVGAAPATAVEIAEYAVLLQRAGGIAEALELLESPRSQGPWETRLYRAYCFFARWDYARAVPELESYLDGELAPYARVVGEVNLASALIGAQEDERALPLVESLIAKTGNALRLHGNCLEMAAQLRIRSGQFERAAEDLDAAAKILTGGLDRLFIQKWRGYLVALREGRLTPLLETRALAAELRHFETLRDIDHLILRTGFDETRFERLYFGTPSPAYREKLVASLGRAPTHGHYVDGAAGSAPIEFAGTDKVSRVLHLVSRDLYRPIQLGTLFAELFPREHFDIFHSPDRVHQLIRRARRQLKAQGLDMKIEGRGGSFQLFRGPEAALLLRAAPDVADPHERWWNTLLQSFRPGMEFSAREARGRLGLSTGQFRRFARWAQERRSLHVYGAGPATTYEIASLARPA
;
A
#
# COMPACT_ATOMS: atom_id res chain seq x y z
N MET A 1 36.45 -1.69 15.65
CA MET A 1 35.41 -1.06 14.79
C MET A 1 34.04 -1.70 14.98
N THR A 2 33.93 -3.03 14.87
CA THR A 2 32.67 -3.79 15.03
C THR A 2 31.94 -3.54 16.35
N VAL A 3 32.66 -3.51 17.48
CA VAL A 3 32.07 -3.23 18.82
C VAL A 3 31.43 -1.85 18.85
N LYS A 4 32.14 -0.80 18.40
CA LYS A 4 31.62 0.57 18.32
C LYS A 4 30.34 0.69 17.47
N VAL A 5 30.25 -0.02 16.34
CA VAL A 5 29.03 -0.03 15.50
C VAL A 5 27.88 -0.74 16.21
N GLN A 6 28.16 -1.85 16.90
CA GLN A 6 27.16 -2.59 17.67
C GLN A 6 26.56 -1.73 18.79
N ASP A 7 27.40 -0.99 19.52
CA ASP A 7 26.95 -0.08 20.59
C ASP A 7 26.08 1.06 20.04
N LEU A 8 26.47 1.65 18.90
CA LEU A 8 25.66 2.68 18.25
C LEU A 8 24.31 2.16 17.76
N LEU A 9 24.25 0.94 17.21
CA LEU A 9 22.98 0.32 16.82
C LEU A 9 22.12 -0.01 18.04
N GLN A 10 22.72 -0.40 19.17
CA GLN A 10 22.01 -0.61 20.42
C GLN A 10 21.41 0.69 20.95
N ASN A 11 22.20 1.76 21.02
CA ASN A 11 21.72 3.09 21.43
C ASN A 11 20.59 3.60 20.52
N CYS A 12 20.68 3.33 19.21
CA CYS A 12 19.61 3.64 18.26
C CYS A 12 18.32 2.86 18.59
N GLU A 13 18.44 1.57 18.88
CA GLU A 13 17.30 0.74 19.26
C GLU A 13 16.65 1.20 20.56
N ASP A 14 17.45 1.56 21.56
CA ASP A 14 16.98 2.08 22.84
C ASP A 14 16.25 3.42 22.66
N ALA A 15 16.79 4.32 21.81
CA ALA A 15 16.11 5.55 21.44
C ALA A 15 14.77 5.29 20.73
N VAL A 16 14.69 4.30 19.82
CA VAL A 16 13.41 3.92 19.20
C VAL A 16 12.42 3.39 20.24
N ARG A 17 12.86 2.55 21.20
CA ARG A 17 12.02 2.03 22.28
C ARG A 17 11.51 3.15 23.20
N ALA A 18 12.34 4.16 23.44
CA ALA A 18 11.98 5.36 24.19
C ALA A 18 11.15 6.39 23.39
N GLY A 19 10.79 6.10 22.13
CA GLY A 19 10.03 7.02 21.27
C GLY A 19 10.84 8.21 20.72
N GLN A 20 12.15 8.24 20.94
CA GLN A 20 13.05 9.31 20.53
C GLN A 20 13.52 9.15 19.07
N MET A 21 12.57 9.20 18.13
CA MET A 21 12.83 8.91 16.72
C MET A 21 13.87 9.83 16.07
N SER A 22 13.89 11.12 16.43
CA SER A 22 14.88 12.09 15.93
C SER A 22 16.30 11.71 16.37
N THR A 23 16.47 11.32 17.63
CA THR A 23 17.75 10.86 18.18
C THR A 23 18.21 9.57 17.49
N ALA A 24 17.33 8.58 17.38
CA ALA A 24 17.63 7.33 16.66
C ALA A 24 18.05 7.59 15.21
N SER A 25 17.33 8.48 14.52
CA SER A 25 17.64 8.92 13.15
C SER A 25 19.02 9.57 13.03
N LEU A 26 19.41 10.42 13.99
CA LEU A 26 20.74 11.05 14.04
C LEU A 26 21.85 10.02 14.28
N ILE A 27 21.67 9.14 15.27
CA ILE A 27 22.64 8.07 15.57
C ILE A 27 22.86 7.20 14.32
N LEU A 28 21.78 6.74 13.69
CA LEU A 28 21.87 5.89 12.52
C LEU A 28 22.54 6.59 11.33
N SER A 29 22.29 7.90 11.15
CA SER A 29 22.90 8.70 10.09
C SER A 29 24.40 8.96 10.32
N SER A 30 24.89 8.81 11.56
CA SER A 30 26.30 8.98 11.92
C SER A 30 27.18 7.78 11.58
N ILE A 31 26.58 6.62 11.28
CA ILE A 31 27.28 5.38 10.95
C ILE A 31 27.48 5.31 9.43
N PRO A 32 28.71 5.37 8.89
CA PRO A 32 28.93 5.20 7.46
C PRO A 32 28.50 3.81 7.01
N ALA A 33 27.72 3.71 5.93
CA ALA A 33 27.19 2.43 5.43
C ALA A 33 28.28 1.38 5.16
N LYS A 34 29.47 1.81 4.70
CA LYS A 34 30.64 0.94 4.45
C LYS A 34 31.24 0.34 5.72
N ASP A 35 31.00 0.95 6.88
CA ASP A 35 31.56 0.52 8.16
C ASP A 35 30.63 -0.48 8.87
N ILE A 36 29.41 -0.70 8.37
CA ILE A 36 28.46 -1.65 8.94
C ILE A 36 28.84 -3.08 8.53
N PRO A 37 29.26 -3.94 9.47
CA PRO A 37 29.63 -5.32 9.16
C PRO A 37 28.44 -6.11 8.62
N ARG A 38 28.68 -7.06 7.69
CA ARG A 38 27.66 -7.93 7.08
C ARG A 38 26.66 -8.49 8.09
N LYS A 39 27.15 -9.02 9.22
CA LYS A 39 26.35 -9.62 10.30
C LYS A 39 25.39 -8.65 11.00
N LEU A 40 25.60 -7.34 10.88
CA LEU A 40 24.76 -6.29 11.48
C LEU A 40 23.87 -5.58 10.45
N ILE A 41 24.01 -5.87 9.15
CA ILE A 41 23.27 -5.15 8.10
C ILE A 41 21.75 -5.35 8.24
N GLY A 42 21.28 -6.57 8.49
CA GLY A 42 19.85 -6.82 8.71
C GLY A 42 19.27 -5.97 9.86
N ARG A 43 20.00 -5.90 10.99
CA ARG A 43 19.64 -5.07 12.14
C ARG A 43 19.64 -3.58 11.81
N ALA A 44 20.66 -3.10 11.10
CA ALA A 44 20.74 -1.71 10.68
C ALA A 44 19.60 -1.34 9.70
N ALA A 45 19.23 -2.24 8.79
CA ALA A 45 18.13 -2.04 7.86
C ALA A 45 16.76 -2.00 8.57
N ASN A 46 16.53 -2.87 9.55
CA ASN A 46 15.37 -2.82 10.43
C ASN A 46 15.23 -1.45 11.13
N LEU A 47 16.34 -0.94 11.69
CA LEU A 47 16.37 0.39 12.32
C LEU A 47 16.15 1.51 11.30
N CYS A 48 16.69 1.39 10.07
CA CYS A 48 16.42 2.33 8.98
C CYS A 48 14.92 2.40 8.68
N ARG A 49 14.26 1.25 8.60
CA ARG A 49 12.82 1.18 8.39
C ARG A 49 12.06 1.86 9.53
N ARG A 50 12.34 1.50 10.78
CA ARG A 50 11.63 2.03 11.96
C ARG A 50 11.81 3.53 12.16
N THR A 51 12.96 4.07 11.77
CA THR A 51 13.29 5.52 11.86
C THR A 51 12.94 6.31 10.61
N GLY A 52 12.35 5.68 9.58
CA GLY A 52 11.97 6.34 8.33
C GLY A 52 13.11 6.61 7.35
N LYS A 53 14.32 6.09 7.59
CA LYS A 53 15.49 6.18 6.70
C LYS A 53 15.44 5.14 5.59
N VAL A 54 14.32 5.09 4.86
CA VAL A 54 14.03 4.05 3.85
C VAL A 54 15.14 3.93 2.80
N THR A 55 15.60 5.06 2.24
CA THR A 55 16.69 5.09 1.25
C THR A 55 18.00 4.50 1.78
N LEU A 56 18.35 4.76 3.05
CA LEU A 56 19.56 4.20 3.64
C LEU A 56 19.43 2.67 3.79
N GLY A 57 18.30 2.20 4.28
CA GLY A 57 18.01 0.77 4.39
C GLY A 57 18.11 0.05 3.04
N LEU A 58 17.50 0.60 1.99
CA LEU A 58 17.60 0.06 0.63
C LEU A 58 19.06 0.02 0.16
N ARG A 59 19.83 1.09 0.35
CA ARG A 59 21.26 1.13 -0.03
C ARG A 59 22.10 0.07 0.68
N LEU A 60 21.81 -0.20 1.95
CA LEU A 60 22.51 -1.23 2.72
C LEU A 60 22.25 -2.63 2.16
N LEU A 61 21.00 -2.93 1.77
CA LEU A 61 20.59 -4.27 1.36
C LEU A 61 20.67 -4.55 -0.15
N THR A 62 20.59 -3.53 -1.01
CA THR A 62 20.55 -3.72 -2.49
C THR A 62 21.72 -4.57 -2.99
N ARG A 63 22.94 -4.31 -2.50
CA ARG A 63 24.16 -5.04 -2.91
C ARG A 63 24.21 -6.50 -2.44
N ILE A 64 23.37 -6.86 -1.47
CA ILE A 64 23.25 -8.22 -0.94
C ILE A 64 22.17 -8.99 -1.69
N ILE A 65 21.05 -8.32 -1.97
CA ILE A 65 19.90 -8.92 -2.65
C ILE A 65 20.20 -9.11 -4.15
N HIS A 66 20.87 -8.12 -4.75
CA HIS A 66 21.31 -8.12 -6.14
C HIS A 66 22.84 -8.01 -6.20
N PRO A 67 23.58 -9.07 -5.88
CA PRO A 67 25.04 -9.02 -5.87
C PRO A 67 25.59 -8.88 -7.29
N GLU A 68 26.46 -7.89 -7.50
CA GLU A 68 27.16 -7.70 -8.78
C GLU A 68 28.28 -8.75 -8.97
N LYS A 69 28.84 -9.28 -7.88
CA LYS A 69 29.92 -10.26 -7.91
C LYS A 69 29.36 -11.68 -7.85
N VAL A 70 29.73 -12.50 -8.84
CA VAL A 70 29.50 -13.94 -8.84
C VAL A 70 30.17 -14.56 -7.60
N GLY A 71 29.44 -15.38 -6.85
CA GLY A 71 29.95 -16.06 -5.64
C GLY A 71 29.82 -15.28 -4.33
N ALA A 72 29.15 -14.12 -4.30
CA ALA A 72 28.83 -13.44 -3.05
C ALA A 72 27.94 -14.33 -2.15
N ALA A 73 28.15 -14.25 -0.82
CA ALA A 73 27.32 -14.97 0.14
C ALA A 73 25.84 -14.60 -0.05
N PRO A 74 24.92 -15.58 -0.09
CA PRO A 74 23.51 -15.31 -0.35
C PRO A 74 22.89 -14.44 0.73
N ALA A 75 21.89 -13.65 0.34
CA ALA A 75 21.04 -12.95 1.29
C ALA A 75 20.31 -13.94 2.20
N THR A 76 20.21 -13.62 3.48
CA THR A 76 19.39 -14.40 4.43
C THR A 76 17.91 -14.08 4.24
N ALA A 77 17.02 -14.96 4.72
CA ALA A 77 15.57 -14.73 4.67
C ALA A 77 15.16 -13.42 5.37
N VAL A 78 15.79 -13.11 6.51
CA VAL A 78 15.57 -11.86 7.27
C VAL A 78 15.94 -10.64 6.44
N GLU A 79 17.05 -10.68 5.71
CA GLU A 79 17.49 -9.56 4.86
C GLU A 79 16.58 -9.36 3.66
N ILE A 80 16.08 -10.44 3.07
CA ILE A 80 15.09 -10.38 2.00
C ILE A 80 13.79 -9.77 2.51
N ALA A 81 13.30 -10.22 3.68
CA ALA A 81 12.10 -9.68 4.29
C ALA A 81 12.24 -8.17 4.59
N GLU A 82 13.35 -7.74 5.20
CA GLU A 82 13.62 -6.33 5.50
C GLU A 82 13.77 -5.48 4.22
N TYR A 83 14.44 -6.00 3.19
CA TYR A 83 14.53 -5.31 1.90
C TYR A 83 13.15 -5.12 1.26
N ALA A 84 12.31 -6.15 1.29
CA ALA A 84 10.98 -6.09 0.73
C ALA A 84 10.07 -5.08 1.43
N VAL A 85 10.07 -5.02 2.77
CA VAL A 85 9.27 -4.01 3.48
C VAL A 85 9.83 -2.59 3.30
N LEU A 86 11.14 -2.42 3.05
CA LEU A 86 11.71 -1.14 2.63
C LEU A 86 11.26 -0.74 1.22
N LEU A 87 11.20 -1.68 0.27
CA LEU A 87 10.64 -1.46 -1.06
C LEU A 87 9.15 -1.07 -0.99
N GLN A 88 8.37 -1.75 -0.15
CA GLN A 88 6.98 -1.41 0.12
C GLN A 88 6.84 0.05 0.57
N ARG A 89 7.69 0.51 1.50
CA ARG A 89 7.68 1.91 1.95
C ARG A 89 8.10 2.92 0.88
N ALA A 90 8.90 2.49 -0.08
CA ALA A 90 9.28 3.29 -1.25
C ALA A 90 8.24 3.22 -2.39
N GLY A 91 7.15 2.46 -2.22
CA GLY A 91 6.07 2.30 -3.19
C GLY A 91 6.26 1.14 -4.19
N GLY A 92 7.35 0.38 -4.06
CA GLY A 92 7.65 -0.82 -4.85
C GLY A 92 6.88 -2.06 -4.38
N ILE A 93 5.55 -1.95 -4.27
CA ILE A 93 4.71 -2.97 -3.61
C ILE A 93 4.72 -4.31 -4.36
N ALA A 94 4.72 -4.30 -5.69
CA ALA A 94 4.69 -5.54 -6.49
C ALA A 94 5.96 -6.37 -6.30
N GLU A 95 7.12 -5.73 -6.39
CA GLU A 95 8.42 -6.36 -6.15
C GLU A 95 8.57 -6.82 -4.70
N ALA A 96 8.09 -6.02 -3.74
CA ALA A 96 8.08 -6.42 -2.33
C ALA A 96 7.29 -7.72 -2.10
N LEU A 97 6.10 -7.84 -2.69
CA LEU A 97 5.29 -9.07 -2.62
C LEU A 97 6.02 -10.25 -3.27
N GLU A 98 6.60 -10.08 -4.47
CA GLU A 98 7.35 -11.14 -5.15
C GLU A 98 8.49 -11.69 -4.27
N LEU A 99 9.24 -10.80 -3.61
CA LEU A 99 10.32 -11.18 -2.70
C LEU A 99 9.79 -11.91 -1.47
N LEU A 100 8.72 -11.40 -0.85
CA LEU A 100 8.11 -11.98 0.34
C LEU A 100 7.44 -13.33 0.06
N GLU A 101 6.94 -13.56 -1.15
CA GLU A 101 6.34 -14.83 -1.60
C GLU A 101 7.38 -15.87 -2.07
N SER A 102 8.61 -15.45 -2.32
CA SER A 102 9.64 -16.37 -2.79
C SER A 102 10.04 -17.39 -1.72
N PRO A 103 10.48 -18.61 -2.10
CA PRO A 103 11.02 -19.58 -1.15
C PRO A 103 12.22 -19.06 -0.33
N ARG A 104 12.92 -18.03 -0.83
CA ARG A 104 14.13 -17.49 -0.19
C ARG A 104 13.82 -16.64 1.05
N SER A 105 12.59 -16.15 1.20
CA SER A 105 12.13 -15.37 2.36
C SER A 105 11.39 -16.22 3.40
N GLN A 106 11.30 -17.54 3.20
CA GLN A 106 10.68 -18.45 4.16
C GLN A 106 11.50 -18.54 5.45
N GLY A 107 10.82 -18.73 6.58
CA GLY A 107 11.43 -18.85 7.91
C GLY A 107 10.90 -17.80 8.89
N PRO A 108 11.22 -16.50 8.72
CA PRO A 108 10.76 -15.46 9.62
C PRO A 108 9.23 -15.28 9.56
N TRP A 109 8.57 -15.29 10.71
CA TRP A 109 7.14 -15.00 10.81
C TRP A 109 6.83 -13.58 10.30
N GLU A 110 7.77 -12.64 10.46
CA GLU A 110 7.66 -11.26 9.98
C GLU A 110 7.38 -11.14 8.48
N THR A 111 7.77 -12.13 7.67
CA THR A 111 7.43 -12.17 6.24
C THR A 111 5.92 -12.07 6.04
N ARG A 112 5.11 -12.72 6.89
CA ARG A 112 3.64 -12.67 6.87
C ARG A 112 3.12 -11.27 7.21
N LEU A 113 3.62 -10.68 8.30
CA LEU A 113 3.29 -9.32 8.70
C LEU A 113 3.63 -8.29 7.60
N TYR A 114 4.76 -8.47 6.89
CA TYR A 114 5.18 -7.55 5.83
C TYR A 114 4.33 -7.69 4.55
N ARG A 115 3.79 -8.88 4.27
CA ARG A 115 2.78 -9.04 3.20
C ARG A 115 1.50 -8.30 3.55
N ALA A 116 1.04 -8.39 4.79
CA ALA A 116 -0.10 -7.61 5.26
C ALA A 116 0.11 -6.09 5.06
N TYR A 117 1.31 -5.57 5.31
CA TYR A 117 1.64 -4.16 5.02
C TYR A 117 1.59 -3.80 3.52
N CYS A 118 1.94 -4.75 2.64
CA CYS A 118 1.78 -4.56 1.20
C CYS A 118 0.31 -4.48 0.81
N PHE A 119 -0.54 -5.32 1.41
CA PHE A 119 -1.98 -5.31 1.19
C PHE A 119 -2.67 -4.06 1.75
N PHE A 120 -2.26 -3.59 2.94
CA PHE A 120 -2.72 -2.30 3.48
C PHE A 120 -2.41 -1.13 2.54
N ALA A 121 -1.22 -1.10 1.95
CA ALA A 121 -0.85 -0.06 0.99
C ALA A 121 -1.66 -0.10 -0.33
N ARG A 122 -2.43 -1.18 -0.55
CA ARG A 122 -3.33 -1.36 -1.70
C ARG A 122 -4.81 -1.25 -1.32
N TRP A 123 -5.15 -1.01 -0.05
CA TRP A 123 -6.52 -1.10 0.51
C TRP A 123 -7.14 -2.51 0.46
N ASP A 124 -6.32 -3.54 0.29
CA ASP A 124 -6.77 -4.93 0.21
C ASP A 124 -6.76 -5.59 1.60
N TYR A 125 -7.59 -5.08 2.50
CA TYR A 125 -7.60 -5.54 3.89
C TYR A 125 -8.03 -7.01 4.01
N ALA A 126 -8.90 -7.49 3.13
CA ALA A 126 -9.34 -8.89 3.09
C ALA A 126 -8.17 -9.85 2.88
N ARG A 127 -7.21 -9.53 1.99
CA ARG A 127 -5.99 -10.35 1.84
C ARG A 127 -4.99 -10.19 2.98
N ALA A 128 -5.06 -9.11 3.74
CA ALA A 128 -4.19 -8.89 4.90
C ALA A 128 -4.58 -9.78 6.09
N VAL A 129 -5.87 -10.05 6.29
CA VAL A 129 -6.41 -10.85 7.40
C VAL A 129 -5.73 -12.23 7.52
N PRO A 130 -5.74 -13.11 6.48
CA PRO A 130 -5.15 -14.44 6.61
C PRO A 130 -3.61 -14.42 6.78
N GLU A 131 -2.92 -13.40 6.27
CA GLU A 131 -1.49 -13.24 6.53
C GLU A 131 -1.22 -12.88 8.01
N LEU A 132 -2.08 -12.05 8.62
CA LEU A 132 -1.95 -11.66 10.02
C LEU A 132 -2.35 -12.79 10.97
N GLU A 133 -3.36 -13.59 10.63
CA GLU A 133 -3.70 -14.82 11.35
C GLU A 133 -2.52 -15.80 11.32
N SER A 134 -1.96 -16.08 10.14
CA SER A 134 -0.80 -16.95 9.99
C SER A 134 0.45 -16.41 10.71
N TYR A 135 0.62 -15.09 10.80
CA TYR A 135 1.67 -14.48 11.61
C TYR A 135 1.49 -14.78 13.10
N LEU A 136 0.25 -14.70 13.60
CA LEU A 136 -0.09 -14.93 15.01
C LEU A 136 -0.01 -16.40 15.42
N ASP A 137 -0.10 -17.35 14.48
CA ASP A 137 0.17 -18.76 14.75
C ASP A 137 1.66 -19.03 15.06
N GLY A 138 2.53 -18.08 14.74
CA GLY A 138 3.97 -18.19 14.97
C GLY A 138 4.40 -18.08 16.43
N GLU A 139 5.64 -18.52 16.67
CA GLU A 139 6.34 -18.27 17.94
C GLU A 139 6.82 -16.80 17.97
N LEU A 140 6.08 -15.97 18.70
CA LEU A 140 6.29 -14.53 18.76
C LEU A 140 6.61 -14.07 20.17
N ALA A 141 7.52 -13.10 20.28
CA ALA A 141 7.73 -12.36 21.53
C ALA A 141 6.41 -11.66 21.96
N PRO A 142 6.13 -11.49 23.26
CA PRO A 142 4.85 -10.96 23.75
C PRO A 142 4.44 -9.64 23.11
N TYR A 143 5.37 -8.69 23.00
CA TYR A 143 5.09 -7.41 22.36
C TYR A 143 4.81 -7.54 20.85
N ALA A 144 5.54 -8.41 20.15
CA ALA A 144 5.35 -8.64 18.72
C ALA A 144 4.00 -9.29 18.41
N ARG A 145 3.50 -10.14 19.31
CA ARG A 145 2.15 -10.72 19.26
C ARG A 145 1.09 -9.63 19.38
N VAL A 146 1.18 -8.75 20.38
CA VAL A 146 0.23 -7.64 20.57
C VAL A 146 0.24 -6.71 19.35
N VAL A 147 1.41 -6.42 18.77
CA VAL A 147 1.49 -5.66 17.51
C VAL A 147 0.76 -6.37 16.38
N GLY A 148 0.90 -7.70 16.26
CA GLY A 148 0.16 -8.50 15.28
C GLY A 148 -1.35 -8.43 15.47
N GLU A 149 -1.83 -8.61 16.70
CA GLU A 149 -3.25 -8.55 17.04
C GLU A 149 -3.85 -7.16 16.74
N VAL A 150 -3.13 -6.08 17.05
CA VAL A 150 -3.56 -4.70 16.71
C VAL A 150 -3.65 -4.49 15.19
N ASN A 151 -2.68 -5.02 14.42
CA ASN A 151 -2.76 -4.96 12.96
C ASN A 151 -3.90 -5.82 12.42
N LEU A 152 -4.17 -6.99 13.01
CA LEU A 152 -5.31 -7.84 12.65
C LEU A 152 -6.64 -7.10 12.90
N ALA A 153 -6.80 -6.46 14.06
CA ALA A 153 -7.97 -5.63 14.34
C ALA A 153 -8.16 -4.53 13.28
N SER A 154 -7.08 -3.83 12.91
CA SER A 154 -7.13 -2.82 11.85
C SER A 154 -7.51 -3.43 10.48
N ALA A 155 -7.01 -4.62 10.16
CA ALA A 155 -7.37 -5.35 8.93
C ALA A 155 -8.85 -5.73 8.92
N LEU A 156 -9.38 -6.28 10.01
CA LEU A 156 -10.80 -6.66 10.14
C LEU A 156 -11.71 -5.43 9.98
N ILE A 157 -11.38 -4.30 10.62
CA ILE A 157 -12.11 -3.03 10.48
C ILE A 157 -12.10 -2.54 9.01
N GLY A 158 -10.95 -2.69 8.34
CA GLY A 158 -10.78 -2.31 6.93
C GLY A 158 -11.54 -3.22 5.96
N ALA A 159 -11.63 -4.52 6.29
CA ALA A 159 -12.41 -5.54 5.59
C ALA A 159 -13.91 -5.51 5.93
N GLN A 160 -14.34 -4.61 6.83
CA GLN A 160 -15.71 -4.48 7.32
C GLN A 160 -16.21 -5.73 8.09
N GLU A 161 -15.29 -6.49 8.70
CA GLU A 161 -15.59 -7.63 9.56
C GLU A 161 -15.78 -7.17 11.03
N ASP A 162 -16.73 -6.25 11.23
CA ASP A 162 -16.91 -5.53 12.50
C ASP A 162 -17.24 -6.48 13.68
N GLU A 163 -17.97 -7.57 13.42
CA GLU A 163 -18.33 -8.60 14.41
C GLU A 163 -17.11 -9.32 14.99
N ARG A 164 -16.06 -9.52 14.18
CA ARG A 164 -14.80 -10.10 14.63
C ARG A 164 -13.87 -9.04 15.22
N ALA A 165 -13.90 -7.83 14.67
CA ALA A 165 -13.02 -6.75 15.08
C ALA A 165 -13.32 -6.26 16.51
N LEU A 166 -14.58 -6.03 16.86
CA LEU A 166 -14.97 -5.45 18.14
C LEU A 166 -14.48 -6.26 19.36
N PRO A 167 -14.77 -7.57 19.50
CA PRO A 167 -14.30 -8.34 20.65
C PRO A 167 -12.77 -8.41 20.73
N LEU A 168 -12.08 -8.45 19.57
CA LEU A 168 -10.62 -8.41 19.53
C LEU A 168 -10.08 -7.06 20.06
N VAL A 169 -10.67 -5.94 19.61
CA VAL A 169 -10.29 -4.59 20.08
C VAL A 169 -10.54 -4.43 21.58
N GLU A 170 -11.68 -4.88 22.10
CA GLU A 170 -12.00 -4.79 23.52
C GLU A 170 -11.02 -5.63 24.37
N SER A 171 -10.67 -6.83 23.92
CA SER A 171 -9.62 -7.64 24.54
C SER A 171 -8.26 -6.92 24.53
N LEU A 172 -7.92 -6.26 23.41
CA LEU A 172 -6.66 -5.54 23.27
C LEU A 172 -6.56 -4.33 24.20
N ILE A 173 -7.65 -3.57 24.37
CA ILE A 173 -7.69 -2.43 25.32
C ILE A 173 -7.28 -2.89 26.72
N ALA A 174 -7.75 -4.06 27.18
CA ALA A 174 -7.39 -4.62 28.48
C ALA A 174 -5.91 -5.06 28.55
N LYS A 175 -5.33 -5.54 27.45
CA LYS A 175 -3.94 -6.03 27.37
C LYS A 175 -2.90 -4.93 27.20
N THR A 176 -3.24 -3.81 26.56
CA THR A 176 -2.27 -2.82 26.10
C THR A 176 -2.00 -1.69 27.10
N GLY A 177 -2.55 -1.70 28.32
CA GLY A 177 -2.45 -0.58 29.27
C GLY A 177 -1.02 -0.04 29.51
N ASN A 178 -0.01 -0.92 29.47
CA ASN A 178 1.40 -0.55 29.62
C ASN A 178 2.07 -0.11 28.31
N ALA A 179 1.48 -0.40 27.16
CA ALA A 179 1.92 0.01 25.83
C ALA A 179 1.04 1.16 25.32
N LEU A 180 1.21 2.33 25.94
CA LEU A 180 0.33 3.50 25.79
C LEU A 180 -0.08 3.80 24.35
N ARG A 181 0.88 3.83 23.41
CA ARG A 181 0.55 4.11 22.00
C ARG A 181 -0.38 3.06 21.38
N LEU A 182 -0.14 1.77 21.65
CA LEU A 182 -1.02 0.70 21.16
C LEU A 182 -2.39 0.79 21.83
N HIS A 183 -2.44 1.12 23.13
CA HIS A 183 -3.71 1.33 23.84
C HIS A 183 -4.54 2.47 23.27
N GLY A 184 -3.91 3.61 23.00
CA GLY A 184 -4.57 4.73 22.32
C GLY A 184 -5.12 4.36 20.96
N ASN A 185 -4.36 3.58 20.16
CA ASN A 185 -4.84 3.09 18.86
C ASN A 185 -6.05 2.14 19.01
N CYS A 186 -6.06 1.27 20.02
CA CYS A 186 -7.20 0.37 20.27
C CYS A 186 -8.45 1.15 20.68
N LEU A 187 -8.33 2.18 21.52
CA LEU A 187 -9.43 3.07 21.87
C LEU A 187 -9.97 3.81 20.62
N GLU A 188 -9.08 4.32 19.77
CA GLU A 188 -9.46 4.94 18.50
C GLU A 188 -10.22 3.97 17.60
N MET A 189 -9.75 2.72 17.45
CA MET A 189 -10.43 1.66 16.69
C MET A 189 -11.80 1.30 17.28
N ALA A 190 -11.92 1.22 18.61
CA ALA A 190 -13.19 0.98 19.30
C ALA A 190 -14.20 2.09 19.00
N ALA A 191 -13.76 3.35 18.99
CA ALA A 191 -14.61 4.46 18.60
C ALA A 191 -15.11 4.33 17.16
N GLN A 192 -14.27 3.91 16.20
CA GLN A 192 -14.71 3.69 14.81
C GLN A 192 -15.85 2.67 14.74
N LEU A 193 -15.70 1.54 15.42
CA LEU A 193 -16.68 0.44 15.44
C LEU A 193 -17.98 0.86 16.16
N ARG A 194 -17.85 1.62 17.24
CA ARG A 194 -19.00 2.15 17.99
C ARG A 194 -19.75 3.23 17.21
N ILE A 195 -19.06 4.06 16.45
CA ILE A 195 -19.69 4.98 15.49
C ILE A 195 -20.49 4.21 14.44
N ARG A 196 -19.93 3.14 13.86
CA ARG A 196 -20.63 2.32 12.85
C ARG A 196 -21.89 1.64 13.41
N SER A 197 -21.85 1.22 14.68
CA SER A 197 -22.99 0.60 15.36
C SER A 197 -23.94 1.59 16.07
N GLY A 198 -23.74 2.91 15.89
CA GLY A 198 -24.61 3.94 16.47
C GLY A 198 -24.40 4.21 17.97
N GLN A 199 -23.39 3.62 18.60
CA GLN A 199 -23.04 3.79 20.02
C GLN A 199 -22.24 5.08 20.24
N PHE A 200 -22.84 6.22 19.92
CA PHE A 200 -22.17 7.52 19.83
C PHE A 200 -21.57 8.04 21.14
N GLU A 201 -22.22 7.81 22.28
CA GLU A 201 -21.66 8.26 23.57
C GLU A 201 -20.42 7.46 23.95
N ARG A 202 -20.47 6.12 23.82
CA ARG A 202 -19.29 5.27 24.07
C ARG A 202 -18.14 5.58 23.11
N ALA A 203 -18.45 5.91 21.85
CA ALA A 203 -17.44 6.36 20.91
C ALA A 203 -16.80 7.68 21.32
N ALA A 204 -17.57 8.62 21.88
CA ALA A 204 -17.02 9.88 22.42
C ALA A 204 -16.08 9.61 23.60
N GLU A 205 -16.49 8.75 24.54
CA GLU A 205 -15.68 8.34 25.68
C GLU A 205 -14.34 7.71 25.26
N ASP A 206 -14.37 6.80 24.27
CA ASP A 206 -13.16 6.21 23.71
C ASP A 206 -12.23 7.25 23.08
N LEU A 207 -12.79 8.18 22.30
CA LEU A 207 -12.01 9.25 21.66
C LEU A 207 -11.39 10.20 22.70
N ASP A 208 -12.11 10.47 23.80
CA ASP A 208 -11.62 11.27 24.91
C ASP A 208 -10.50 10.56 25.68
N ALA A 209 -10.63 9.25 25.89
CA ALA A 209 -9.58 8.43 26.48
C ALA A 209 -8.34 8.36 25.55
N ALA A 210 -8.56 8.12 24.26
CA ALA A 210 -7.49 8.08 23.27
C ALA A 210 -6.76 9.41 23.16
N ALA A 211 -7.47 10.55 23.17
CA ALA A 211 -6.89 11.89 23.09
C ALA A 211 -5.91 12.22 24.23
N LYS A 212 -6.12 11.66 25.42
CA LYS A 212 -5.23 11.83 26.58
C LYS A 212 -3.88 11.15 26.38
N ILE A 213 -3.84 10.11 25.54
CA ILE A 213 -2.66 9.28 25.29
C ILE A 213 -1.98 9.68 23.98
N LEU A 214 -2.77 9.89 22.94
CA LEU A 214 -2.37 10.15 21.56
C LEU A 214 -2.24 11.66 21.30
N THR A 215 -1.18 12.26 21.85
CA THR A 215 -0.97 13.71 21.80
C THR A 215 -0.12 14.17 20.59
N GLY A 216 0.52 13.23 19.89
CA GLY A 216 1.41 13.50 18.75
C GLY A 216 0.66 13.84 17.45
N GLY A 217 1.35 14.52 16.52
CA GLY A 217 0.74 15.16 15.34
C GLY A 217 -0.28 14.33 14.53
N LEU A 218 0.13 13.18 13.98
CA LEU A 218 -0.79 12.33 13.21
C LEU A 218 -1.82 11.63 14.09
N ASP A 219 -1.46 11.25 15.31
CA ASP A 219 -2.39 10.58 16.20
C ASP A 219 -3.53 11.54 16.59
N ARG A 220 -3.22 12.82 16.86
CA ARG A 220 -4.21 13.89 17.08
C ARG A 220 -5.10 14.11 15.86
N LEU A 221 -4.55 14.08 14.64
CA LEU A 221 -5.31 14.22 13.40
C LEU A 221 -6.39 13.12 13.28
N PHE A 222 -6.05 11.87 13.62
CA PHE A 222 -7.00 10.76 13.56
C PHE A 222 -8.12 10.89 14.60
N ILE A 223 -7.80 11.33 15.82
CA ILE A 223 -8.83 11.61 16.84
C ILE A 223 -9.76 12.76 16.39
N GLN A 224 -9.21 13.84 15.86
CA GLN A 224 -10.00 14.98 15.35
C GLN A 224 -10.92 14.56 14.20
N LYS A 225 -10.45 13.69 13.30
CA LYS A 225 -11.24 13.14 12.20
C LYS A 225 -12.50 12.44 12.74
N TRP A 226 -12.34 11.51 13.68
CA TRP A 226 -13.48 10.75 14.20
C TRP A 226 -14.40 11.58 15.08
N ARG A 227 -13.87 12.52 15.87
CA ARG A 227 -14.71 13.49 16.59
C ARG A 227 -15.52 14.36 15.63
N GLY A 228 -14.90 14.85 14.55
CA GLY A 228 -15.60 15.64 13.54
C GLY A 228 -16.68 14.85 12.82
N TYR A 229 -16.41 13.58 12.51
CA TYR A 229 -17.42 12.69 11.93
C TYR A 229 -18.56 12.39 12.91
N LEU A 230 -18.26 12.17 14.19
CA LEU A 230 -19.26 11.98 15.23
C LEU A 230 -20.19 13.20 15.37
N VAL A 231 -19.64 14.42 15.36
CA VAL A 231 -20.42 15.67 15.35
C VAL A 231 -21.28 15.76 14.09
N ALA A 232 -20.72 15.43 12.93
CA ALA A 232 -21.47 15.47 11.68
C ALA A 232 -22.66 14.50 11.68
N LEU A 233 -22.50 13.30 12.26
CA LEU A 233 -23.58 12.32 12.39
C LEU A 233 -24.65 12.73 13.41
N ARG A 234 -24.25 13.28 14.56
CA ARG A 234 -25.18 13.65 15.64
C ARG A 234 -25.94 14.95 15.37
N GLU A 235 -25.25 15.93 14.77
CA GLU A 235 -25.73 17.31 14.69
C GLU A 235 -25.87 17.82 13.26
N GLY A 236 -25.50 17.02 12.25
CA GLY A 236 -25.53 17.45 10.83
C GLY A 236 -24.47 18.50 10.48
N ARG A 237 -23.53 18.79 11.39
CA ARG A 237 -22.57 19.90 11.27
C ARG A 237 -21.22 19.40 10.77
N LEU A 238 -20.86 19.80 9.54
CA LEU A 238 -19.62 19.38 8.88
C LEU A 238 -18.37 20.18 9.27
N THR A 239 -18.51 21.36 9.89
CA THR A 239 -17.39 22.28 10.13
C THR A 239 -16.17 21.62 10.78
N PRO A 240 -16.28 20.85 11.88
CA PRO A 240 -15.11 20.24 12.51
C PRO A 240 -14.41 19.20 11.62
N LEU A 241 -15.19 18.48 10.80
CA LEU A 241 -14.66 17.50 9.85
C LEU A 241 -13.93 18.20 8.68
N LEU A 242 -14.46 19.33 8.20
CA LEU A 242 -13.82 20.16 7.16
C LEU A 242 -12.55 20.86 7.66
N GLU A 243 -12.51 21.30 8.92
CA GLU A 243 -11.29 21.82 9.54
C GLU A 243 -10.20 20.74 9.63
N THR A 244 -10.57 19.53 10.04
CA THR A 244 -9.66 18.38 10.06
C THR A 244 -9.18 18.03 8.64
N ARG A 245 -10.06 18.16 7.64
CA ARG A 245 -9.72 17.97 6.23
C ARG A 245 -8.65 18.95 5.78
N ALA A 246 -8.78 20.23 6.13
CA ALA A 246 -7.80 21.27 5.81
C ALA A 246 -6.45 20.98 6.47
N LEU A 247 -6.45 20.58 7.75
CA LEU A 247 -5.25 20.17 8.47
C LEU A 247 -4.57 18.95 7.83
N ALA A 248 -5.34 17.94 7.39
CA ALA A 248 -4.81 16.79 6.68
C ALA A 248 -4.12 17.19 5.36
N ALA A 249 -4.67 18.18 4.64
CA ALA A 249 -4.05 18.73 3.43
C ALA A 249 -2.75 19.49 3.73
N GLU A 250 -2.72 20.32 4.79
CA GLU A 250 -1.52 21.03 5.24
C GLU A 250 -0.39 20.07 5.65
N LEU A 251 -0.75 19.04 6.44
CA LEU A 251 0.16 17.96 6.84
C LEU A 251 0.51 17.01 5.70
N ARG A 252 -0.12 17.16 4.53
CA ARG A 252 0.02 16.29 3.36
C ARG A 252 -0.26 14.82 3.67
N HIS A 253 -1.19 14.56 4.58
CA HIS A 253 -1.64 13.23 4.92
C HIS A 253 -2.81 12.81 4.01
N PHE A 254 -2.46 12.52 2.76
CA PHE A 254 -3.41 12.32 1.65
C PHE A 254 -4.44 11.21 1.91
N GLU A 255 -4.07 10.17 2.66
CA GLU A 255 -5.00 9.09 2.98
C GLU A 255 -6.09 9.53 3.97
N THR A 256 -5.76 10.42 4.91
CA THR A 256 -6.79 11.01 5.80
C THR A 256 -7.65 12.00 5.05
N LEU A 257 -7.08 12.76 4.11
CA LEU A 257 -7.84 13.65 3.24
C LEU A 257 -8.90 12.88 2.44
N ARG A 258 -8.48 11.76 1.83
CA ARG A 258 -9.34 10.83 1.10
C ARG A 258 -10.40 10.18 2.00
N ASP A 259 -10.00 9.73 3.18
CA ASP A 259 -10.92 9.11 4.16
C ASP A 259 -11.97 10.13 4.64
N ILE A 260 -11.59 11.38 4.92
CA ILE A 260 -12.55 12.43 5.29
C ILE A 260 -13.55 12.72 4.16
N ASP A 261 -13.10 12.76 2.90
CA ASP A 261 -14.01 12.93 1.77
C ASP A 261 -15.03 11.79 1.70
N HIS A 262 -14.61 10.56 2.00
CA HIS A 262 -15.52 9.41 2.08
C HIS A 262 -16.50 9.54 3.26
N LEU A 263 -16.02 9.96 4.43
CA LEU A 263 -16.87 10.20 5.60
C LEU A 263 -17.92 11.29 5.34
N ILE A 264 -17.57 12.38 4.65
CA ILE A 264 -18.52 13.43 4.26
C ILE A 264 -19.65 12.83 3.40
N LEU A 265 -19.31 11.99 2.41
CA LEU A 265 -20.30 11.33 1.55
C LEU A 265 -21.28 10.44 2.32
N ARG A 266 -20.85 9.90 3.47
CA ARG A 266 -21.73 9.10 4.34
C ARG A 266 -22.69 9.95 5.16
N THR A 267 -22.40 11.23 5.36
CA THR A 267 -23.31 12.17 6.06
C THR A 267 -24.29 12.85 5.11
N GLY A 268 -23.88 13.04 3.86
CA GLY A 268 -24.71 13.57 2.78
C GLY A 268 -24.04 13.31 1.44
N PHE A 269 -24.80 12.79 0.48
CA PHE A 269 -24.24 12.40 -0.81
C PHE A 269 -24.02 13.62 -1.70
N ASP A 270 -22.78 13.78 -2.18
CA ASP A 270 -22.37 14.81 -3.14
C ASP A 270 -21.73 14.11 -4.34
N GLU A 271 -22.38 14.21 -5.51
CA GLU A 271 -21.97 13.48 -6.70
C GLU A 271 -20.56 13.88 -7.17
N THR A 272 -20.23 15.18 -7.11
CA THR A 272 -18.92 15.68 -7.52
C THR A 272 -17.79 15.10 -6.66
N ARG A 273 -17.95 15.06 -5.34
CA ARG A 273 -16.97 14.43 -4.43
C ARG A 273 -16.91 12.93 -4.59
N PHE A 274 -18.04 12.26 -4.85
CA PHE A 274 -18.07 10.84 -5.13
C PHE A 274 -17.27 10.50 -6.39
N GLU A 275 -17.53 11.18 -7.50
CA GLU A 275 -16.80 10.97 -8.75
C GLU A 275 -15.32 11.31 -8.59
N ARG A 276 -14.98 12.42 -7.91
CA ARG A 276 -13.59 12.77 -7.60
C ARG A 276 -12.88 11.66 -6.82
N LEU A 277 -13.53 11.07 -5.81
CA LEU A 277 -12.95 9.98 -5.03
C LEU A 277 -12.78 8.70 -5.86
N TYR A 278 -13.81 8.35 -6.63
CA TYR A 278 -13.85 7.13 -7.42
C TYR A 278 -12.83 7.17 -8.57
N PHE A 279 -12.87 8.21 -9.40
CA PHE A 279 -12.01 8.35 -10.57
C PHE A 279 -10.61 8.88 -10.23
N GLY A 280 -10.48 9.66 -9.15
CA GLY A 280 -9.22 10.21 -8.68
C GLY A 280 -8.45 9.32 -7.71
N THR A 281 -8.89 8.07 -7.50
CA THR A 281 -8.17 7.07 -6.70
C THR A 281 -7.79 5.87 -7.58
N PRO A 282 -6.49 5.55 -7.72
CA PRO A 282 -6.05 4.49 -8.63
C PRO A 282 -6.26 3.07 -8.09
N SER A 283 -6.55 2.88 -6.80
CA SER A 283 -6.74 1.55 -6.20
C SER A 283 -8.14 0.99 -6.52
N PRO A 284 -8.23 -0.19 -7.16
CA PRO A 284 -9.51 -0.88 -7.36
C PRO A 284 -10.21 -1.26 -6.05
N ALA A 285 -9.48 -1.84 -5.09
CA ALA A 285 -10.02 -2.24 -3.79
C ALA A 285 -10.63 -1.05 -3.03
N TYR A 286 -10.03 0.14 -3.14
CA TYR A 286 -10.64 1.36 -2.58
C TYR A 286 -11.97 1.72 -3.26
N ARG A 287 -12.03 1.63 -4.59
CA ARG A 287 -13.25 1.95 -5.35
C ARG A 287 -14.38 0.96 -5.07
N GLU A 288 -14.07 -0.33 -4.97
CA GLU A 288 -15.02 -1.37 -4.56
C GLU A 288 -15.57 -1.10 -3.17
N LYS A 289 -14.67 -0.83 -2.20
CA LYS A 289 -15.05 -0.42 -0.84
C LYS A 289 -15.96 0.81 -0.86
N LEU A 290 -15.62 1.83 -1.64
CA LEU A 290 -16.39 3.07 -1.75
C LEU A 290 -17.81 2.79 -2.25
N VAL A 291 -17.94 2.05 -3.36
CA VAL A 291 -19.24 1.67 -3.95
C VAL A 291 -20.07 0.85 -2.97
N ALA A 292 -19.48 -0.19 -2.37
CA ALA A 292 -20.16 -1.04 -1.39
C ALA A 292 -20.66 -0.24 -0.18
N SER A 293 -19.81 0.65 0.35
CA SER A 293 -20.14 1.44 1.55
C SER A 293 -21.21 2.52 1.33
N LEU A 294 -21.34 3.03 0.11
CA LEU A 294 -22.31 4.07 -0.24
C LEU A 294 -23.56 3.50 -0.92
N GLY A 295 -23.53 2.22 -1.33
CA GLY A 295 -24.59 1.60 -2.13
C GLY A 295 -24.78 2.27 -3.50
N ARG A 296 -23.72 2.89 -4.04
CA ARG A 296 -23.77 3.74 -5.25
C ARG A 296 -22.57 3.50 -6.13
N ALA A 297 -22.82 3.31 -7.42
CA ALA A 297 -21.83 3.20 -8.48
C ALA A 297 -21.83 4.46 -9.36
N PRO A 298 -20.72 4.79 -10.03
CA PRO A 298 -20.72 5.86 -11.02
C PRO A 298 -21.70 5.56 -12.16
N THR A 299 -22.37 6.60 -12.64
CA THR A 299 -23.35 6.53 -13.73
C THR A 299 -22.69 6.58 -15.11
N HIS A 300 -21.43 7.00 -15.18
CA HIS A 300 -20.64 7.14 -16.41
C HIS A 300 -19.24 6.53 -16.24
N GLY A 301 -18.51 6.35 -17.35
CA GLY A 301 -17.17 5.73 -17.35
C GLY A 301 -15.98 6.70 -17.17
N HIS A 302 -16.23 7.98 -16.89
CA HIS A 302 -15.20 9.00 -16.76
C HIS A 302 -15.63 10.14 -15.84
N TYR A 303 -14.65 10.93 -15.40
CA TYR A 303 -14.83 12.17 -14.63
C TYR A 303 -13.90 13.24 -15.18
N VAL A 304 -14.41 14.47 -15.28
CA VAL A 304 -13.61 15.64 -15.67
C VAL A 304 -13.30 16.44 -14.42
N ASP A 305 -12.04 16.40 -14.00
CA ASP A 305 -11.56 17.24 -12.92
C ASP A 305 -11.14 18.60 -13.51
N GLY A 306 -11.90 19.68 -13.28
CA GLY A 306 -11.63 21.01 -13.84
C GLY A 306 -12.82 21.95 -13.82
N ALA A 307 -12.61 23.22 -14.22
CA ALA A 307 -13.69 24.18 -14.35
C ALA A 307 -14.64 23.81 -15.50
N ALA A 308 -15.91 24.17 -15.37
CA ALA A 308 -16.89 23.96 -16.43
C ALA A 308 -16.48 24.74 -17.70
N GLY A 309 -16.50 24.07 -18.86
CA GLY A 309 -16.13 24.66 -20.16
C GLY A 309 -14.66 24.50 -20.53
N SER A 310 -13.78 24.06 -19.62
CA SER A 310 -12.39 23.73 -19.94
C SER A 310 -12.32 22.49 -20.84
N ALA A 311 -11.51 22.54 -21.90
CA ALA A 311 -11.28 21.39 -22.77
C ALA A 311 -10.48 20.31 -22.00
N PRO A 312 -11.05 19.11 -21.78
CA PRO A 312 -10.42 18.11 -20.92
C PRO A 312 -9.28 17.39 -21.63
N ILE A 313 -8.18 17.17 -20.91
CA ILE A 313 -6.97 16.51 -21.41
C ILE A 313 -6.92 15.08 -20.88
N GLU A 314 -6.75 14.12 -21.79
CA GLU A 314 -6.50 12.72 -21.47
C GLU A 314 -5.06 12.35 -21.86
N PHE A 315 -4.27 11.87 -20.89
CA PHE A 315 -2.95 11.32 -21.18
C PHE A 315 -3.07 9.83 -21.51
N ALA A 316 -3.20 9.49 -22.80
CA ALA A 316 -3.47 8.13 -23.30
C ALA A 316 -2.36 7.53 -24.19
N GLY A 317 -1.11 7.98 -24.08
CA GLY A 317 -0.01 7.50 -24.94
C GLY A 317 0.70 6.24 -24.44
N THR A 318 1.28 5.48 -25.37
CA THR A 318 2.02 4.23 -25.10
C THR A 318 3.50 4.43 -24.83
N ASP A 319 4.07 5.56 -25.24
CA ASP A 319 5.47 5.90 -24.99
C ASP A 319 5.71 6.20 -23.50
N LYS A 320 6.96 6.05 -23.04
CA LYS A 320 7.30 6.19 -21.62
C LYS A 320 7.01 7.60 -21.07
N VAL A 321 7.05 8.65 -21.88
CA VAL A 321 6.79 10.01 -21.43
C VAL A 321 5.28 10.22 -21.22
N SER A 322 4.46 9.79 -22.18
CA SER A 322 3.00 9.81 -22.02
C SER A 322 2.54 8.93 -20.85
N ARG A 323 3.18 7.77 -20.64
CA ARG A 323 2.93 6.93 -19.46
C ARG A 323 3.29 7.64 -18.16
N VAL A 324 4.39 8.42 -18.11
CA VAL A 324 4.68 9.25 -16.93
C VAL A 324 3.55 10.24 -16.68
N LEU A 325 3.10 10.96 -17.70
CA LEU A 325 2.01 11.94 -17.58
C LEU A 325 0.73 11.31 -17.04
N HIS A 326 0.34 10.16 -17.60
CA HIS A 326 -0.79 9.37 -17.12
C HIS A 326 -0.64 8.96 -15.64
N LEU A 327 0.54 8.46 -15.25
CA LEU A 327 0.78 7.97 -13.88
C LEU A 327 0.82 9.09 -12.83
N VAL A 328 1.30 10.29 -13.18
CA VAL A 328 1.30 11.43 -12.25
C VAL A 328 -0.05 12.15 -12.18
N SER A 329 -0.97 11.89 -13.11
CA SER A 329 -2.30 12.49 -13.14
C SER A 329 -3.40 11.60 -12.54
N ARG A 330 -3.18 10.29 -12.38
CA ARG A 330 -4.23 9.33 -11.99
C ARG A 330 -4.71 9.42 -10.54
N ASP A 331 -3.89 9.95 -9.64
CA ASP A 331 -4.23 10.09 -8.23
C ASP A 331 -4.39 11.58 -7.89
N LEU A 332 -5.64 12.00 -7.67
CA LEU A 332 -5.99 13.39 -7.40
C LEU A 332 -5.68 13.83 -5.95
N TYR A 333 -5.29 12.89 -5.09
CA TYR A 333 -4.98 13.15 -3.69
C TYR A 333 -3.49 13.08 -3.44
N ARG A 334 -2.85 11.98 -3.87
CA ARG A 334 -1.50 11.60 -3.43
C ARG A 334 -0.48 11.69 -4.58
N PRO A 335 0.69 12.34 -4.35
CA PRO A 335 1.85 12.23 -5.23
C PRO A 335 2.29 10.78 -5.43
N ILE A 336 2.57 10.39 -6.67
CA ILE A 336 3.11 9.06 -6.97
C ILE A 336 4.55 8.94 -6.48
N GLN A 337 4.85 7.86 -5.76
CA GLN A 337 6.19 7.59 -5.25
C GLN A 337 7.13 7.08 -6.35
N LEU A 338 8.42 7.35 -6.19
CA LEU A 338 9.47 6.94 -7.12
C LEU A 338 9.46 5.43 -7.39
N GLY A 339 9.34 4.60 -6.35
CA GLY A 339 9.30 3.15 -6.51
C GLY A 339 8.07 2.68 -7.29
N THR A 340 6.90 3.28 -7.01
CA THR A 340 5.67 2.99 -7.78
C THR A 340 5.83 3.40 -9.24
N LEU A 341 6.34 4.61 -9.49
CA LEU A 341 6.55 5.12 -10.84
C LEU A 341 7.54 4.24 -11.61
N PHE A 342 8.63 3.79 -10.98
CA PHE A 342 9.58 2.86 -11.59
C PHE A 342 8.93 1.52 -11.94
N ALA A 343 8.24 0.89 -10.99
CA ALA A 343 7.61 -0.42 -11.20
C ALA A 343 6.60 -0.39 -12.36
N GLU A 344 5.85 0.69 -12.50
CA GLU A 344 4.90 0.88 -13.60
C GLU A 344 5.62 1.10 -14.94
N LEU A 345 6.69 1.92 -14.97
CA LEU A 345 7.41 2.25 -16.20
C LEU A 345 8.29 1.10 -16.70
N PHE A 346 8.79 0.26 -15.80
CA PHE A 346 9.76 -0.81 -16.06
C PHE A 346 9.32 -2.13 -15.41
N PRO A 347 8.18 -2.71 -15.82
CA PRO A 347 7.54 -3.84 -15.12
C PRO A 347 8.31 -5.17 -15.16
N ARG A 348 9.46 -5.21 -15.84
CA ARG A 348 10.33 -6.39 -15.96
C ARG A 348 11.67 -6.19 -15.26
N GLU A 349 11.83 -5.09 -14.55
CA GLU A 349 13.08 -4.69 -13.93
C GLU A 349 12.88 -4.50 -12.43
N HIS A 350 13.90 -4.85 -11.66
CA HIS A 350 13.96 -4.63 -10.22
C HIS A 350 14.33 -3.18 -9.90
N PHE A 351 13.79 -2.65 -8.81
CA PHE A 351 14.16 -1.32 -8.36
C PHE A 351 15.56 -1.34 -7.74
N ASP A 352 16.49 -0.63 -8.38
CA ASP A 352 17.83 -0.40 -7.86
C ASP A 352 17.95 1.05 -7.37
N ILE A 353 18.16 1.21 -6.07
CA ILE A 353 18.27 2.52 -5.43
C ILE A 353 19.42 3.40 -5.98
N PHE A 354 20.42 2.81 -6.65
CA PHE A 354 21.54 3.54 -7.23
C PHE A 354 21.28 4.04 -8.65
N HIS A 355 20.46 3.33 -9.44
CA HIS A 355 20.30 3.61 -10.89
C HIS A 355 18.86 3.90 -11.32
N SER A 356 17.87 3.26 -10.69
CA SER A 356 16.45 3.45 -11.01
C SER A 356 15.98 4.90 -10.81
N PRO A 357 16.40 5.64 -9.75
CA PRO A 357 16.00 7.03 -9.57
C PRO A 357 16.32 7.93 -10.77
N ASP A 358 17.54 7.84 -11.31
CA ASP A 358 17.99 8.70 -12.40
C ASP A 358 17.18 8.49 -13.68
N ARG A 359 16.84 7.24 -13.98
CA ARG A 359 16.01 6.89 -15.15
C ARG A 359 14.62 7.51 -15.04
N VAL A 360 14.01 7.46 -13.87
CA VAL A 360 12.70 8.10 -13.63
C VAL A 360 12.82 9.62 -13.73
N HIS A 361 13.85 10.23 -13.13
CA HIS A 361 14.08 11.67 -13.22
C HIS A 361 14.29 12.15 -14.67
N GLN A 362 14.96 11.38 -15.52
CA GLN A 362 15.10 11.68 -16.94
C GLN A 362 13.75 11.68 -17.65
N LEU A 363 12.87 10.71 -17.37
CA LEU A 363 11.53 10.65 -17.95
C LEU A 363 10.65 11.79 -17.44
N ILE A 364 10.71 12.13 -16.16
CA ILE A 364 10.01 13.30 -15.59
C ILE A 364 10.47 14.60 -16.27
N ARG A 365 11.77 14.75 -16.52
CA ARG A 365 12.31 15.92 -17.25
C ARG A 365 11.75 16.01 -18.67
N ARG A 366 11.62 14.87 -19.36
CA ARG A 366 11.01 14.81 -20.71
C ARG A 366 9.51 15.14 -20.65
N ALA A 367 8.79 14.62 -19.67
CA ALA A 367 7.37 14.90 -19.47
C ALA A 367 7.11 16.40 -19.23
N ARG A 368 7.93 17.05 -18.39
CA ARG A 368 7.87 18.50 -18.19
C ARG A 368 8.09 19.30 -19.48
N ARG A 369 9.04 18.87 -20.32
CA ARG A 369 9.27 19.52 -21.62
C ARG A 369 8.09 19.33 -22.56
N GLN A 370 7.46 18.16 -22.57
CA GLN A 370 6.28 17.88 -23.37
C GLN A 370 5.09 18.75 -22.97
N LEU A 371 4.80 18.87 -21.66
CA LEU A 371 3.74 19.78 -21.16
C LEU A 371 3.97 21.22 -21.62
N LYS A 372 5.22 21.71 -21.47
CA LYS A 372 5.59 23.06 -21.92
C LYS A 372 5.46 23.24 -23.43
N ALA A 373 5.89 22.26 -24.22
CA ALA A 373 5.82 22.31 -25.68
C ALA A 373 4.37 22.31 -26.20
N GLN A 374 3.46 21.66 -25.47
CA GLN A 374 2.03 21.64 -25.77
C GLN A 374 1.28 22.88 -25.24
N GLY A 375 1.97 23.82 -24.58
CA GLY A 375 1.34 25.02 -24.01
C GLY A 375 0.35 24.72 -22.89
N LEU A 376 0.43 23.55 -22.26
CA LEU A 376 -0.50 23.15 -21.20
C LEU A 376 -0.15 23.86 -19.89
N ASP A 377 -1.14 24.46 -19.25
CA ASP A 377 -1.01 25.06 -17.91
C ASP A 377 -0.96 23.98 -16.82
N MET A 378 0.08 23.15 -16.89
CA MET A 378 0.32 22.04 -15.99
C MET A 378 1.81 21.91 -15.68
N LYS A 379 2.13 21.60 -14.42
CA LYS A 379 3.51 21.41 -13.96
C LYS A 379 3.63 20.14 -13.12
N ILE A 380 4.72 19.40 -13.32
CA ILE A 380 5.07 18.27 -12.46
C ILE A 380 6.05 18.74 -11.41
N GLU A 381 5.72 18.65 -10.13
CA GLU A 381 6.64 18.94 -9.03
C GLU A 381 7.10 17.64 -8.37
N GLY A 382 8.31 17.66 -7.80
CA GLY A 382 8.88 16.52 -7.10
C GLY A 382 9.37 16.92 -5.72
N ARG A 383 9.01 16.16 -4.68
CA ARG A 383 9.50 16.36 -3.30
C ARG A 383 9.66 15.01 -2.61
N GLY A 384 10.80 14.80 -1.94
CA GLY A 384 11.03 13.59 -1.14
C GLY A 384 10.87 12.28 -1.92
N GLY A 385 11.26 12.25 -3.20
CA GLY A 385 11.10 11.06 -4.05
C GLY A 385 9.66 10.76 -4.46
N SER A 386 8.75 11.74 -4.42
CA SER A 386 7.39 11.61 -4.97
C SER A 386 7.11 12.74 -5.95
N PHE A 387 6.22 12.49 -6.92
CA PHE A 387 5.89 13.40 -8.02
C PHE A 387 4.39 13.65 -8.10
N GLN A 388 3.99 14.89 -8.39
CA GLN A 388 2.58 15.27 -8.52
C GLN A 388 2.40 16.23 -9.70
N LEU A 389 1.32 16.03 -10.44
CA LEU A 389 0.86 16.97 -11.45
C LEU A 389 0.01 18.06 -10.77
N PHE A 390 0.42 19.31 -10.95
CA PHE A 390 -0.37 20.49 -10.63
C PHE A 390 -0.89 21.08 -11.94
N ARG A 391 -2.08 21.66 -11.88
CA ARG A 391 -2.77 22.26 -13.02
C ARG A 391 -3.24 23.64 -12.64
N GLY A 392 -3.22 24.56 -13.60
CA GLY A 392 -3.81 25.88 -13.44
C GLY A 392 -5.33 25.86 -13.53
N PRO A 393 -5.98 27.02 -13.35
CA PRO A 393 -7.43 27.13 -13.23
C PRO A 393 -8.19 26.70 -14.50
N GLU A 394 -7.61 26.93 -15.67
CA GLU A 394 -8.24 26.64 -16.97
C GLU A 394 -8.00 25.21 -17.47
N ALA A 395 -7.20 24.43 -16.76
CA ALA A 395 -6.75 23.12 -17.19
C ALA A 395 -7.64 22.01 -16.59
N ALA A 396 -8.33 21.26 -17.46
CA ALA A 396 -9.14 20.11 -17.06
C ALA A 396 -8.46 18.77 -17.39
N LEU A 397 -8.64 17.78 -16.52
CA LEU A 397 -8.16 16.42 -16.70
C LEU A 397 -9.34 15.47 -16.89
N LEU A 398 -9.29 14.69 -17.96
CA LEU A 398 -10.20 13.56 -18.13
C LEU A 398 -9.60 12.34 -17.43
N LEU A 399 -10.31 11.86 -16.41
CA LEU A 399 -9.97 10.66 -15.67
C LEU A 399 -10.94 9.56 -16.03
N ARG A 400 -10.38 8.41 -16.37
CA ARG A 400 -11.14 7.17 -16.43
C ARG A 400 -10.79 6.36 -15.22
N ALA A 401 -11.75 5.56 -14.75
CA ALA A 401 -11.45 4.57 -13.75
C ALA A 401 -10.34 3.73 -14.37
N ALA A 402 -9.13 3.78 -13.79
CA ALA A 402 -8.04 2.95 -14.25
C ALA A 402 -8.63 1.54 -14.42
N PRO A 403 -8.56 0.94 -15.63
CA PRO A 403 -9.03 -0.42 -15.80
C PRO A 403 -8.38 -1.20 -14.69
N ASP A 404 -9.15 -2.11 -14.08
CA ASP A 404 -8.67 -2.94 -12.98
C ASP A 404 -7.21 -3.25 -13.28
N VAL A 405 -6.28 -2.75 -12.45
CA VAL A 405 -4.90 -3.26 -12.52
C VAL A 405 -5.00 -4.62 -11.88
N ALA A 406 -5.79 -5.48 -12.51
CA ALA A 406 -5.83 -6.87 -12.33
C ALA A 406 -4.36 -7.23 -12.29
N ASP A 407 -4.00 -7.85 -11.17
CA ASP A 407 -2.83 -8.70 -11.02
C ASP A 407 -2.47 -9.20 -12.43
N PRO A 408 -1.22 -9.06 -12.90
CA PRO A 408 -0.84 -9.65 -14.17
C PRO A 408 -1.45 -11.04 -14.36
N HIS A 409 -1.57 -11.82 -13.27
CA HIS A 409 -2.32 -13.06 -13.22
C HIS A 409 -3.83 -12.94 -13.45
N GLU A 410 -4.57 -12.02 -12.80
CA GLU A 410 -6.00 -11.72 -13.08
C GLU A 410 -6.22 -11.30 -14.54
N ARG A 411 -5.33 -10.48 -15.12
CA ARG A 411 -5.41 -10.09 -16.55
C ARG A 411 -5.18 -11.29 -17.46
N TRP A 412 -4.18 -12.11 -17.14
CA TRP A 412 -3.94 -13.36 -17.86
C TRP A 412 -5.09 -14.34 -17.66
N TRP A 413 -5.72 -14.37 -16.49
CA TRP A 413 -6.89 -15.18 -16.19
C TRP A 413 -8.08 -14.79 -17.05
N ASN A 414 -8.41 -13.49 -17.12
CA ASN A 414 -9.48 -13.00 -17.98
C ASN A 414 -9.20 -13.28 -19.46
N THR A 415 -7.95 -13.11 -19.90
CA THR A 415 -7.56 -13.45 -21.28
C THR A 415 -7.63 -14.95 -21.54
N LEU A 416 -7.31 -15.78 -20.54
CA LEU A 416 -7.42 -17.23 -20.60
C LEU A 416 -8.88 -17.67 -20.70
N LEU A 417 -9.78 -17.10 -19.89
CA LEU A 417 -11.23 -17.34 -19.93
C LEU A 417 -11.86 -16.95 -21.29
N GLN A 418 -11.33 -15.92 -21.95
CA GLN A 418 -11.74 -15.54 -23.31
C GLN A 418 -11.18 -16.50 -24.38
N SER A 419 -10.06 -17.17 -24.09
CA SER A 419 -9.36 -18.03 -25.04
C SER A 419 -9.74 -19.51 -24.94
N PHE A 420 -10.19 -19.96 -23.78
CA PHE A 420 -10.51 -21.35 -23.47
C PHE A 420 -11.81 -21.44 -22.65
N ARG A 421 -12.64 -22.44 -22.96
CA ARG A 421 -13.89 -22.68 -22.21
C ARG A 421 -13.62 -23.54 -20.98
N PRO A 422 -14.38 -23.41 -19.88
CA PRO A 422 -14.36 -24.39 -18.80
C PRO A 422 -14.61 -25.81 -19.32
N GLY A 423 -13.88 -26.80 -18.82
CA GLY A 423 -13.95 -28.18 -19.33
C GLY A 423 -13.03 -28.48 -20.53
N MET A 424 -12.40 -27.47 -21.14
CA MET A 424 -11.48 -27.68 -22.26
C MET A 424 -10.04 -27.82 -21.76
N GLU A 425 -9.40 -28.94 -22.10
CA GLU A 425 -7.96 -29.11 -21.89
C GLU A 425 -7.14 -28.31 -22.90
N PHE A 426 -6.04 -27.72 -22.44
CA PHE A 426 -5.06 -27.03 -23.28
C PHE A 426 -3.63 -27.22 -22.74
N SER A 427 -2.65 -27.10 -23.63
CA SER A 427 -1.24 -27.21 -23.29
C SER A 427 -0.65 -25.87 -22.78
N ALA A 428 0.47 -25.95 -22.06
CA ALA A 428 1.25 -24.77 -21.68
C ALA A 428 1.67 -23.93 -22.91
N ARG A 429 1.93 -24.58 -24.04
CA ARG A 429 2.36 -23.90 -25.27
C ARG A 429 1.23 -23.05 -25.85
N GLU A 430 0.01 -23.59 -25.90
CA GLU A 430 -1.16 -22.90 -26.41
C GLU A 430 -1.54 -21.72 -25.53
N ALA A 431 -1.63 -21.92 -24.22
CA ALA A 431 -1.92 -20.84 -23.28
C ALA A 431 -0.89 -19.73 -23.36
N ARG A 432 0.42 -20.06 -23.42
CA ARG A 432 1.47 -19.06 -23.59
C ARG A 432 1.36 -18.27 -24.88
N GLY A 433 1.00 -18.93 -25.98
CA GLY A 433 0.79 -18.27 -27.26
C GLY A 433 -0.34 -17.25 -27.21
N ARG A 434 -1.47 -17.61 -26.57
CA ARG A 434 -2.64 -16.72 -26.39
C ARG A 434 -2.36 -15.57 -25.42
N LEU A 435 -1.64 -15.84 -24.34
CA LEU A 435 -1.35 -14.88 -23.28
C LEU A 435 -0.10 -14.03 -23.52
N GLY A 436 0.71 -14.35 -24.52
CA GLY A 436 1.99 -13.69 -24.79
C GLY A 436 3.05 -13.92 -23.69
N LEU A 437 3.03 -15.10 -23.04
CA LEU A 437 3.88 -15.39 -21.87
C LEU A 437 5.12 -16.22 -22.18
N SER A 438 6.22 -15.88 -21.50
CA SER A 438 7.38 -16.78 -21.40
C SER A 438 7.05 -18.02 -20.56
N THR A 439 7.88 -19.07 -20.67
CA THR A 439 7.69 -20.33 -19.90
C THR A 439 7.64 -20.07 -18.39
N GLY A 440 8.53 -19.22 -17.88
CA GLY A 440 8.59 -18.90 -16.44
C GLY A 440 7.36 -18.14 -15.95
N GLN A 441 6.86 -17.19 -16.74
CA GLN A 441 5.65 -16.44 -16.40
C GLN A 441 4.41 -17.33 -16.38
N PHE A 442 4.26 -18.21 -17.37
CA PHE A 442 3.15 -19.14 -17.39
C PHE A 442 3.18 -20.12 -16.23
N ARG A 443 4.37 -20.62 -15.82
CA ARG A 443 4.48 -21.47 -14.63
C ARG A 443 4.02 -20.77 -13.35
N ARG A 444 4.35 -19.49 -13.18
CA ARG A 444 3.89 -18.68 -12.04
C ARG A 444 2.39 -18.44 -12.09
N PHE A 445 1.88 -18.06 -13.25
CA PHE A 445 0.45 -17.87 -13.50
C PHE A 445 -0.37 -19.13 -13.23
N ALA A 446 0.05 -20.27 -13.77
CA ALA A 446 -0.64 -21.54 -13.60
C ALA A 446 -0.66 -21.96 -12.12
N ARG A 447 0.44 -21.74 -11.39
CA ARG A 447 0.49 -21.98 -9.94
C ARG A 447 -0.49 -21.07 -9.20
N TRP A 448 -0.49 -19.77 -9.49
CA TRP A 448 -1.43 -18.82 -8.90
C TRP A 448 -2.89 -19.24 -9.14
N ALA A 449 -3.23 -19.68 -10.36
CA ALA A 449 -4.59 -20.11 -10.70
C ALA A 449 -4.96 -21.45 -10.03
N GLN A 450 -3.99 -22.34 -9.87
CA GLN A 450 -4.15 -23.62 -9.17
C GLN A 450 -4.36 -23.43 -7.66
N GLU A 451 -3.62 -22.52 -7.02
CA GLU A 451 -3.78 -22.16 -5.60
C GLU A 451 -5.19 -21.62 -5.30
N ARG A 452 -5.79 -20.93 -6.28
CA ARG A 452 -7.18 -20.43 -6.23
C ARG A 452 -8.23 -21.48 -6.63
N ARG A 453 -7.81 -22.72 -6.89
CA ARG A 453 -8.66 -23.82 -7.39
C ARG A 453 -9.44 -23.48 -8.66
N SER A 454 -8.96 -22.51 -9.44
CA SER A 454 -9.60 -22.08 -10.68
C SER A 454 -9.05 -22.83 -11.91
N LEU A 455 -7.86 -23.44 -11.77
CA LEU A 455 -7.19 -24.20 -12.83
C LEU A 455 -6.78 -25.59 -12.33
N HIS A 456 -7.16 -26.64 -13.07
CA HIS A 456 -6.72 -28.01 -12.86
C HIS A 456 -5.53 -28.33 -13.75
N VAL A 457 -4.63 -29.19 -13.26
CA VAL A 457 -3.41 -29.61 -13.96
C VAL A 457 -3.42 -31.13 -14.04
N TYR A 458 -3.28 -31.66 -15.25
CA TYR A 458 -3.26 -33.10 -15.52
C TYR A 458 -1.92 -33.53 -16.09
N GLY A 459 -1.49 -34.74 -15.72
CA GLY A 459 -0.24 -35.35 -16.19
C GLY A 459 1.04 -34.70 -15.64
N ALA A 460 2.19 -35.12 -16.16
CA ALA A 460 3.51 -34.63 -15.76
C ALA A 460 4.46 -34.50 -16.97
N GLY A 461 5.37 -33.53 -16.90
CA GLY A 461 6.41 -33.33 -17.91
C GLY A 461 5.86 -32.75 -19.22
N PRO A 462 6.31 -33.22 -20.40
CA PRO A 462 5.87 -32.70 -21.69
C PRO A 462 4.38 -32.92 -21.99
N ALA A 463 3.75 -33.89 -21.31
CA ALA A 463 2.35 -34.24 -21.47
C ALA A 463 1.41 -33.47 -20.53
N THR A 464 1.90 -32.47 -19.79
CA THR A 464 1.05 -31.70 -18.87
C THR A 464 0.02 -30.86 -19.62
N THR A 465 -1.25 -31.09 -19.32
CA THR A 465 -2.39 -30.29 -19.79
C THR A 465 -3.05 -29.55 -18.63
N TYR A 466 -3.79 -28.51 -18.97
CA TYR A 466 -4.45 -27.60 -18.04
C TYR A 466 -5.91 -27.47 -18.42
N GLU A 467 -6.79 -27.32 -17.43
CA GLU A 467 -8.22 -27.13 -17.64
C GLU A 467 -8.74 -26.03 -16.70
N ILE A 468 -9.61 -25.16 -17.20
CA ILE A 468 -10.31 -24.19 -16.37
C ILE A 468 -11.41 -24.89 -15.60
N ALA A 469 -11.38 -24.78 -14.26
CA ALA A 469 -12.38 -25.37 -13.39
C ALA A 469 -13.77 -24.80 -13.72
N SER A 470 -14.75 -25.70 -13.86
CA SER A 470 -16.17 -25.33 -13.97
C SER A 470 -16.59 -24.57 -12.70
N LEU A 471 -17.20 -23.40 -12.85
CA LEU A 471 -17.91 -22.71 -11.76
C LEU A 471 -19.13 -23.55 -11.37
N ALA A 472 -18.94 -24.60 -10.59
CA ALA A 472 -20.04 -25.23 -9.88
C ALA A 472 -20.55 -24.21 -8.86
N ARG A 473 -21.80 -23.75 -9.04
CA ARG A 473 -22.54 -23.06 -7.95
C ARG A 473 -22.47 -23.98 -6.72
N PRO A 474 -22.05 -23.48 -5.54
CA PRO A 474 -22.23 -24.24 -4.32
C PRO A 474 -23.73 -24.50 -4.14
N ALA A 475 -24.08 -25.77 -3.89
CA ALA A 475 -25.40 -26.16 -3.41
C ALA A 475 -25.60 -25.71 -1.96
#